data_AF-A0AAD2Q7H0-F1
#
_entry.id   AF-A0AAD2Q7H0-F1
#
_cell.length_a   1.000
_cell.length_b   1.000
_cell.length_c   1.000
_cell.angle_alpha   90.00
_cell.angle_beta   90.00
_cell.angle_gamma   90.00
#
_symmetry.space_group_name_H-M   'P 1'
#
loop_
_entity.id
_entity.type
_entity.pdbx_description
1 polymer ?
#
loop_
_entity_poly.entity_id
_entity_poly.type
_entity_poly.pdbx_seq_one_letter_code
_entity_poly.pdbx_strand_id
1 'polypeptide(L)'
;MQRAVDLYLADQQRPLAPKERRKGTRYFCEIVEEEFRAEYKRSIHLSHMTCSRWAEGKRSRANANAARSWLLPEEAETVLQYVEEMSIRGLPLDHEGLREVVEGILRARLHLSYHRHHPVAPLRGSYWVPSDVALRVPNRYPPAGPAGGIWSIWGRGICGDQQGGCRGGGGGSVHIM
;
A
#
# COMPACT_ATOMS: atom_id res chain seq x y z
N MET A 1 10.28 -9.85 -3.76
CA MET A 1 10.47 -10.51 -2.44
C MET A 1 9.72 -11.84 -2.36
N GLN A 2 8.40 -11.86 -2.50
CA GLN A 2 7.58 -13.08 -2.36
C GLN A 2 8.09 -14.26 -3.19
N ARG A 3 8.44 -14.02 -4.46
CA ARG A 3 9.01 -15.04 -5.35
C ARG A 3 10.21 -15.78 -4.77
N ALA A 4 11.14 -15.08 -4.13
CA ALA A 4 12.33 -15.69 -3.53
C ALA A 4 11.98 -16.57 -2.31
N VAL A 5 10.97 -16.15 -1.55
CA VAL A 5 10.45 -16.92 -0.40
C VAL A 5 9.78 -18.20 -0.89
N ASP A 6 8.96 -18.12 -1.94
CA ASP A 6 8.26 -19.29 -2.49
C ASP A 6 9.25 -20.33 -3.02
N LEU A 7 10.29 -19.89 -3.74
CA LEU A 7 11.37 -20.78 -4.22
C LEU A 7 12.13 -21.43 -3.08
N TYR A 8 12.46 -20.65 -2.04
CA TYR A 8 13.13 -21.17 -0.86
C TYR A 8 12.28 -22.22 -0.12
N LEU A 9 10.99 -21.95 0.08
CA LEU A 9 10.07 -22.88 0.74
C LEU A 9 9.90 -24.18 -0.06
N ALA A 10 9.85 -24.09 -1.39
CA ALA A 10 9.80 -25.26 -2.26
C ALA A 10 11.08 -26.13 -2.13
N ASP A 11 12.26 -25.52 -2.02
CA ASP A 11 13.52 -26.25 -1.78
C ASP A 11 13.56 -26.92 -0.40
N GLN A 12 13.01 -26.26 0.63
CA GLN A 12 12.93 -26.84 1.98
C GLN A 12 12.04 -28.09 2.05
N GLN A 13 11.02 -28.18 1.19
CA GLN A 13 10.09 -29.31 1.14
C GLN A 13 10.59 -30.45 0.25
N ARG A 14 11.61 -30.21 -0.59
CA ARG A 14 12.15 -31.21 -1.50
C ARG A 14 12.89 -32.33 -0.72
N PRO A 15 12.70 -33.61 -1.07
CA PRO A 15 13.51 -34.69 -0.53
C PRO A 15 14.95 -34.55 -1.04
N LEU A 16 15.92 -34.59 -0.12
CA LEU A 16 17.35 -34.45 -0.45
C LEU A 16 17.97 -35.80 -0.81
N ALA A 17 18.81 -35.79 -1.86
CA ALA A 17 19.65 -36.93 -2.19
C ALA A 17 20.74 -37.14 -1.13
N PRO A 18 21.23 -38.37 -0.94
CA PRO A 18 22.34 -38.64 -0.03
C PRO A 18 23.58 -37.89 -0.52
N LYS A 19 24.02 -36.87 0.23
CA LYS A 19 25.13 -35.89 -0.01
C LYS A 19 24.71 -34.52 -0.53
N GLU A 20 23.45 -34.30 -0.91
CA GLU A 20 23.01 -32.96 -1.29
C GLU A 20 22.80 -32.10 -0.03
N ARG A 21 23.22 -30.83 -0.08
CA ARG A 21 22.98 -29.85 1.00
C ARG A 21 21.85 -28.92 0.57
N ARG A 22 21.00 -28.54 1.54
CA ARG A 22 19.96 -27.54 1.31
C ARG A 22 20.57 -26.21 0.92
N LYS A 23 19.93 -25.52 -0.01
CA LYS A 23 20.40 -24.20 -0.43
C LYS A 23 19.92 -23.15 0.56
N GLY A 24 20.78 -22.16 0.82
CA GLY A 24 20.47 -21.06 1.73
C GLY A 24 19.55 -20.02 1.07
N THR A 25 18.94 -19.16 1.87
CA THR A 25 18.09 -18.05 1.40
C THR A 25 18.82 -17.11 0.44
N ARG A 26 20.12 -16.88 0.65
CA ARG A 26 20.97 -16.04 -0.21
C ARG A 26 20.98 -16.50 -1.67
N TYR A 27 21.08 -17.81 -1.90
CA TYR A 27 21.09 -18.39 -3.24
C TYR A 27 19.80 -18.06 -4.01
N PHE A 28 18.64 -18.18 -3.35
CA PHE A 28 17.35 -17.86 -3.97
C PHE A 28 17.15 -16.36 -4.19
N CYS A 29 17.71 -15.51 -3.32
CA CYS A 29 17.74 -14.07 -3.57
C CYS A 29 18.55 -13.76 -4.83
N GLU A 30 19.76 -14.31 -4.98
CA GLU A 30 20.62 -14.10 -6.14
C GLU A 30 19.95 -14.55 -7.45
N ILE A 31 19.29 -15.72 -7.47
CA ILE A 31 18.51 -16.17 -8.63
C ILE A 31 17.43 -15.14 -9.03
N VAL A 32 16.66 -14.66 -8.06
CA VAL A 32 15.56 -13.72 -8.35
C VAL A 32 16.10 -12.35 -8.77
N GLU A 33 17.24 -11.92 -8.23
CA GLU A 33 17.92 -10.71 -8.70
C GLU A 33 18.38 -10.84 -10.15
N GLU A 34 18.95 -11.99 -10.53
CA GLU A 34 19.37 -12.28 -11.91
C GLU A 34 18.20 -12.35 -12.88
N GLU A 35 17.11 -13.05 -12.52
CA GLU A 35 15.87 -13.11 -13.30
C GLU A 35 15.30 -11.70 -13.55
N PHE A 36 15.21 -10.89 -12.49
CA PHE A 36 14.70 -9.52 -12.59
C PHE A 36 15.60 -8.63 -13.46
N ARG A 37 16.92 -8.81 -13.36
CA ARG A 37 17.90 -8.10 -14.19
C ARG A 37 17.78 -8.49 -15.65
N ALA A 38 17.54 -9.77 -15.94
CA ALA A 38 17.37 -10.26 -17.30
C ALA A 38 16.12 -9.67 -17.97
N GLU A 39 15.00 -9.63 -17.25
CA GLU A 39 13.69 -9.19 -17.72
C GLU A 39 13.57 -7.66 -17.83
N TYR A 40 13.89 -6.93 -16.76
CA TYR A 40 13.64 -5.48 -16.68
C TYR A 40 14.86 -4.61 -16.96
N LYS A 41 16.03 -5.22 -17.18
CA LYS A 41 17.33 -4.53 -17.34
C LYS A 41 17.67 -3.58 -16.18
N ARG A 42 17.04 -3.78 -15.01
CA ARG A 42 17.29 -3.04 -13.77
C ARG A 42 17.82 -4.00 -12.72
N SER A 43 18.82 -3.57 -11.96
CA SER A 43 19.32 -4.34 -10.82
C SER A 43 18.58 -3.94 -9.55
N ILE A 44 18.02 -4.93 -8.85
CA ILE A 44 17.48 -4.78 -7.50
C ILE A 44 18.30 -5.67 -6.58
N HIS A 45 18.56 -5.21 -5.35
CA HIS A 45 19.16 -6.03 -4.31
C HIS A 45 18.08 -6.52 -3.32
N LEU A 46 18.08 -7.82 -3.03
CA LEU A 46 17.21 -8.50 -2.09
C LEU A 46 18.00 -8.93 -0.85
N SER A 47 17.58 -8.42 0.30
CA SER A 47 18.17 -8.82 1.57
C SER A 47 17.77 -10.25 1.96
N HIS A 48 18.75 -11.17 2.00
CA HIS A 48 18.56 -12.55 2.44
C HIS A 48 17.98 -12.66 3.86
N MET A 49 18.31 -11.72 4.76
CA MET A 49 17.74 -11.65 6.12
C MET A 49 16.25 -11.36 6.09
N THR A 50 15.81 -10.51 5.16
CA THR A 50 14.37 -10.25 4.94
C THR A 50 13.69 -11.50 4.40
N CYS A 51 14.36 -12.25 3.52
CA CYS A 51 13.84 -13.51 2.97
C CYS A 51 13.60 -14.55 4.06
N SER A 52 14.60 -14.75 4.94
CA SER A 52 14.48 -15.66 6.09
C SER A 52 13.31 -15.26 7.00
N ARG A 53 13.21 -13.98 7.36
CA ARG A 53 12.12 -13.49 8.21
C ARG A 53 10.75 -13.75 7.60
N TRP A 54 10.62 -13.55 6.29
CA TRP A 54 9.36 -13.80 5.57
C TRP A 54 9.05 -15.30 5.49
N ALA A 55 10.05 -16.16 5.27
CA ALA A 55 9.88 -17.61 5.29
C ALA A 55 9.45 -18.14 6.68
N GLU A 56 9.90 -17.50 7.75
CA GLU A 56 9.44 -17.75 9.13
C GLU A 56 8.02 -17.22 9.41
N GLY A 57 7.35 -16.59 8.43
CA GLY A 57 6.01 -16.03 8.59
C GLY A 57 5.97 -14.67 9.31
N LYS A 58 7.12 -14.00 9.49
CA LYS A 58 7.13 -12.65 10.08
C LYS A 58 6.53 -11.66 9.09
N ARG A 59 5.62 -10.83 9.59
CA ARG A 59 4.93 -9.81 8.80
C ARG A 59 5.83 -8.60 8.57
N SER A 60 5.64 -7.93 7.44
CA SER A 60 6.23 -6.61 7.22
C SER A 60 5.72 -5.61 8.26
N ARG A 61 6.50 -4.56 8.54
CA ARG A 61 6.04 -3.46 9.43
C ARG A 61 4.75 -2.85 8.92
N ALA A 62 4.59 -2.69 7.60
CA ALA A 62 3.37 -2.21 6.99
C ALA A 62 2.17 -3.11 7.30
N ASN A 63 2.31 -4.43 7.13
CA ASN A 63 1.23 -5.37 7.42
C ASN A 63 0.91 -5.45 8.92
N ALA A 64 1.94 -5.39 9.78
CA ALA A 64 1.76 -5.36 11.22
C ALA A 64 1.07 -4.06 11.68
N ASN A 65 1.40 -2.91 11.07
CA ASN A 65 0.78 -1.63 11.36
C ASN A 65 -0.66 -1.58 10.81
N ALA A 66 -0.91 -2.11 9.62
CA ALA A 66 -2.27 -2.20 9.07
C ALA A 66 -3.18 -3.02 9.99
N ALA A 67 -2.70 -4.15 10.53
CA ALA A 67 -3.43 -4.96 11.49
C ALA A 67 -3.66 -4.28 12.86
N ARG A 68 -2.83 -3.28 13.20
CA ARG A 68 -2.94 -2.49 14.43
C ARG A 68 -3.57 -1.12 14.21
N SER A 69 -3.91 -0.78 12.96
CA SER A 69 -4.45 0.53 12.61
C SER A 69 -5.82 0.68 13.24
N TRP A 70 -6.04 1.80 13.92
CA TRP A 70 -7.37 2.14 14.43
C TRP A 70 -8.27 2.67 13.33
N LEU A 71 -7.70 3.29 12.30
CA LEU A 71 -8.41 3.82 11.15
C LEU A 71 -8.53 2.76 10.06
N LEU A 72 -9.71 2.73 9.44
CA LEU A 72 -9.93 2.02 8.18
C LEU A 72 -9.17 2.72 7.05
N PRO A 73 -8.86 2.04 5.94
CA PRO A 73 -8.14 2.65 4.80
C PRO A 73 -8.84 3.91 4.27
N GLU A 74 -10.17 3.89 4.19
CA GLU A 74 -10.99 5.02 3.74
C GLU A 74 -10.94 6.21 4.72
N GLU A 75 -10.89 5.92 6.01
CA GLU A 75 -10.76 6.94 7.06
C GLU A 75 -9.38 7.58 7.05
N ALA A 76 -8.34 6.76 6.85
CA ALA A 76 -6.97 7.24 6.73
C ALA A 76 -6.81 8.16 5.50
N GLU A 77 -7.45 7.83 4.38
CA GLU A 77 -7.45 8.67 3.17
C GLU A 77 -8.10 10.03 3.44
N THR A 78 -9.19 10.06 4.20
CA THR A 78 -9.86 11.32 4.59
C THR A 78 -8.94 12.21 5.42
N VAL A 79 -8.16 11.61 6.34
CA VAL A 79 -7.16 12.33 7.14
C VAL A 79 -6.03 12.86 6.25
N LEU A 80 -5.56 12.06 5.28
CA LEU A 80 -4.52 12.49 4.34
C LEU A 80 -4.97 13.67 3.48
N GLN A 81 -6.20 13.63 2.96
CA GLN A 81 -6.79 14.74 2.20
C GLN A 81 -6.87 16.01 3.05
N TYR A 82 -7.29 15.90 4.32
CA TYR A 82 -7.28 17.03 5.23
C TYR A 82 -5.87 17.61 5.43
N VAL A 83 -4.85 16.76 5.62
CA VAL A 83 -3.46 17.21 5.77
C VAL A 83 -2.95 17.88 4.49
N GLU A 84 -3.27 17.33 3.32
CA GLU A 84 -2.93 17.91 2.03
C GLU A 84 -3.57 19.29 1.86
N GLU A 85 -4.87 19.43 2.17
CA GLU A 85 -5.57 20.72 2.13
C GLU A 85 -4.93 21.76 3.06
N MET A 86 -4.58 21.38 4.28
CA MET A 86 -3.91 22.29 5.22
C MET A 86 -2.53 22.71 4.71
N SER A 87 -1.79 21.79 4.10
CA SER A 87 -0.48 22.08 3.49
C SER A 87 -0.58 23.05 2.32
N ILE A 88 -1.59 22.89 1.45
CA ILE A 88 -1.86 23.79 0.31
C ILE A 88 -2.22 25.19 0.80
N ARG A 89 -2.95 25.27 1.91
CA ARG A 89 -3.34 26.54 2.54
C ARG A 89 -2.22 27.20 3.36
N GLY A 90 -1.07 26.53 3.50
CA GLY A 90 0.05 27.01 4.32
C GLY A 90 -0.26 27.04 5.82
N LEU A 91 -1.26 26.28 6.28
CA LEU A 91 -1.62 26.19 7.68
C LEU A 91 -0.73 25.13 8.36
N PRO A 92 -0.03 25.46 9.46
CA PRO A 92 0.75 24.48 10.19
C PRO A 92 -0.19 23.43 10.78
N LEU A 93 0.18 22.16 10.60
CA LEU A 93 -0.60 21.05 11.12
C LEU A 93 -0.09 20.70 12.52
N ASP A 94 -0.82 21.15 13.54
CA ASP A 94 -0.51 20.78 14.92
C ASP A 94 -0.99 19.35 15.22
N HIS A 95 -0.26 18.67 16.12
CA HIS A 95 -0.61 17.32 16.55
C HIS A 95 -2.03 17.25 17.16
N GLU A 96 -2.43 18.28 17.92
CA GLU A 96 -3.79 18.35 18.49
C GLU A 96 -4.86 18.49 17.41
N GLY A 97 -4.62 19.28 16.36
CA GLY A 97 -5.58 19.42 15.25
C GLY A 97 -5.76 18.10 14.48
N LEU A 98 -4.66 17.39 14.22
CA LEU A 98 -4.74 16.06 13.61
C LEU A 98 -5.50 15.06 14.49
N ARG A 99 -5.25 15.11 15.80
CA ARG A 99 -5.95 14.27 16.78
C ARG A 99 -7.45 14.55 16.80
N GLU A 100 -7.88 15.81 16.80
CA GLU A 100 -9.31 16.17 16.79
C GLU A 100 -10.02 15.64 15.55
N VAL A 101 -9.40 15.76 14.37
CA VAL A 101 -9.95 15.22 13.11
C VAL A 101 -10.08 13.70 13.19
N VAL A 102 -9.03 13.01 13.64
CA VAL A 102 -9.04 11.55 13.80
C VAL A 102 -10.10 11.10 14.82
N GLU A 103 -10.20 11.76 15.97
CA GLU A 103 -11.23 11.47 16.97
C GLU A 103 -12.64 11.73 16.42
N GLY A 104 -12.83 12.78 15.62
CA GLY A 104 -14.10 13.07 14.95
C GLY A 104 -14.55 11.94 14.02
N ILE A 105 -13.64 11.43 13.19
CA ILE A 105 -13.90 10.29 12.29
C ILE A 105 -14.25 9.03 13.09
N LEU A 106 -13.45 8.70 14.12
CA LEU A 106 -13.68 7.53 14.95
C LEU A 106 -15.03 7.60 15.69
N ARG A 107 -15.41 8.79 16.18
CA ARG A 107 -16.71 9.01 16.85
C ARG A 107 -17.87 8.81 15.88
N ALA A 108 -17.74 9.31 14.65
CA ALA A 108 -18.75 9.14 13.61
C ALA A 108 -18.97 7.65 13.27
N ARG A 109 -17.88 6.87 13.13
CA ARG A 109 -17.97 5.43 12.85
C ARG A 109 -18.49 4.60 14.02
N LEU A 110 -17.98 4.85 15.23
CA LEU A 110 -18.31 4.03 16.40
C LEU A 110 -19.64 4.41 17.06
N HIS A 111 -20.35 5.41 16.51
CA HIS A 111 -21.60 5.97 17.07
C HIS A 111 -21.49 6.31 18.55
N LEU A 112 -20.30 6.73 19.00
CA LEU A 112 -20.05 7.06 20.39
C LEU A 112 -20.69 8.43 20.69
N SER A 113 -21.95 8.41 21.12
CA SER A 113 -22.61 9.55 21.72
C SER A 113 -21.97 9.86 23.08
N TYR A 114 -21.69 11.13 23.30
CA TYR A 114 -20.91 11.69 24.39
C TYR A 114 -21.30 11.18 25.79
N HIS A 115 -20.37 10.49 26.47
CA HIS A 115 -20.25 10.57 27.92
C HIS A 115 -18.77 10.70 28.29
N ARG A 116 -18.23 11.93 28.22
CA ARG A 116 -17.12 12.31 29.10
C ARG A 116 -17.17 13.77 29.46
N HIS A 117 -17.55 14.01 30.70
CA HIS A 117 -17.11 15.18 31.46
C HIS A 117 -15.59 15.19 31.51
N HIS A 118 -14.95 15.98 30.66
CA HIS A 118 -13.64 16.55 30.92
C HIS A 118 -13.70 18.02 30.50
N PRO A 119 -13.48 18.97 31.42
CA PRO A 119 -13.47 20.38 31.07
C PRO A 119 -12.16 20.68 30.35
N VAL A 120 -12.18 20.66 29.02
CA VAL A 120 -11.16 21.35 28.22
C VAL A 120 -11.70 22.75 27.97
N ALA A 121 -11.00 23.76 28.47
CA ALA A 121 -11.37 25.15 28.33
C ALA A 121 -11.52 25.53 26.83
N PRO A 122 -12.46 26.43 26.48
CA PRO A 122 -12.74 26.76 25.10
C PRO A 122 -11.60 27.61 24.52
N LEU A 123 -10.82 27.06 23.59
CA LEU A 123 -9.97 27.88 22.74
C LEU A 123 -10.83 28.48 21.62
N ARG A 124 -10.85 29.82 21.63
CA ARG A 124 -11.25 30.73 20.57
C ARG A 124 -11.07 30.16 19.16
N GLY A 125 -12.11 30.34 18.34
CA GLY A 125 -12.02 30.26 16.89
C GLY A 125 -12.77 29.04 16.36
N SER A 126 -14.05 29.23 16.07
CA SER A 126 -14.84 28.32 15.25
C SER A 126 -14.26 28.27 13.84
N TYR A 127 -13.30 27.36 13.60
CA TYR A 127 -12.91 27.00 12.26
C TYR A 127 -13.97 26.07 11.70
N TRP A 128 -14.77 26.65 10.82
CA TRP A 128 -15.66 25.96 9.89
C TRP A 128 -14.94 24.74 9.29
N VAL A 129 -15.42 23.53 9.58
CA VAL A 129 -15.21 22.38 8.70
C VAL A 129 -16.09 22.64 7.48
N PRO A 130 -15.53 22.75 6.25
CA PRO A 130 -16.34 22.90 5.04
C PRO A 130 -17.35 21.75 4.98
N SER A 131 -18.64 22.10 4.89
CA SER A 131 -19.73 21.12 4.76
C SER A 131 -19.66 20.30 3.46
N ASP A 132 -18.71 20.60 2.58
CA ASP A 132 -18.47 19.88 1.33
C ASP A 132 -17.61 18.61 1.52
N VAL A 133 -17.03 18.40 2.71
CA VAL A 133 -16.53 17.07 3.16
C VAL A 133 -17.66 16.33 3.92
N ALA A 134 -18.92 16.62 3.58
CA ALA A 134 -20.04 15.76 3.94
C ALA A 134 -19.94 14.44 3.16
N LEU A 135 -19.45 13.41 3.85
CA LEU A 135 -20.03 12.07 3.84
C LEU A 135 -20.64 11.64 2.49
N ARG A 136 -19.79 11.35 1.50
CA ARG A 136 -20.09 10.32 0.50
C ARG A 136 -19.43 9.01 0.92
N VAL A 137 -19.84 8.49 2.07
CA VAL A 137 -19.81 7.05 2.29
C VAL A 137 -21.11 6.54 1.64
N PRO A 138 -21.08 5.91 0.45
CA PRO A 138 -22.27 5.26 -0.07
C PRO A 138 -22.65 4.13 0.89
N ASN A 139 -23.70 4.35 1.67
CA ASN A 139 -24.38 3.32 2.43
C ASN A 139 -24.95 2.29 1.43
N ARG A 140 -24.15 1.28 1.09
CA ARG A 140 -24.57 0.10 0.32
C ARG A 140 -24.16 -1.17 1.07
N TYR A 141 -24.79 -1.39 2.22
CA TYR A 141 -25.07 -2.76 2.62
C TYR A 141 -26.44 -3.14 2.04
N PRO A 142 -26.54 -4.16 1.16
CA PRO A 142 -27.83 -4.70 0.78
C PRO A 142 -28.41 -5.51 1.97
N PRO A 143 -29.74 -5.50 2.18
CA PRO A 143 -30.37 -6.34 3.19
C PRO A 143 -30.23 -7.83 2.83
N ALA A 144 -30.07 -8.64 3.87
CA ALA A 144 -29.89 -10.07 3.76
C ALA A 144 -31.13 -10.80 3.21
N GLY A 145 -30.90 -11.69 2.23
CA GLY A 145 -31.73 -12.86 1.91
C GLY A 145 -32.25 -12.94 0.45
N PRO A 146 -32.64 -14.13 -0.04
CA PRO A 146 -31.98 -15.44 0.04
C PRO A 146 -31.60 -16.00 -1.35
N ALA A 147 -30.80 -17.07 -1.33
CA ALA A 147 -30.42 -18.01 -2.41
C ALA A 147 -31.00 -17.85 -3.83
N GLY A 148 -30.10 -17.78 -4.83
CA GLY A 148 -30.43 -18.19 -6.20
C GLY A 148 -29.53 -17.58 -7.29
N GLY A 149 -28.78 -18.43 -8.01
CA GLY A 149 -28.43 -18.20 -9.42
C GLY A 149 -27.14 -17.43 -9.72
N ILE A 150 -26.11 -18.21 -10.08
CA ILE A 150 -25.18 -18.10 -11.22
C ILE A 150 -25.33 -16.83 -12.08
N TRP A 151 -24.22 -16.23 -12.54
CA TRP A 151 -23.86 -15.99 -13.95
C TRP A 151 -22.47 -15.32 -14.02
N SER A 152 -21.59 -15.99 -14.75
CA SER A 152 -20.26 -15.58 -15.21
C SER A 152 -20.31 -14.31 -16.06
N ILE A 153 -19.17 -13.63 -16.24
CA ILE A 153 -18.58 -13.25 -17.56
C ILE A 153 -17.30 -12.40 -17.36
N TRP A 154 -16.26 -12.82 -18.09
CA TRP A 154 -14.96 -12.18 -18.30
C TRP A 154 -15.04 -10.88 -19.12
N GLY A 155 -14.00 -10.03 -19.05
CA GLY A 155 -13.49 -9.38 -20.28
C GLY A 155 -12.83 -8.00 -20.18
N ARG A 156 -11.49 -8.00 -20.28
CA ARG A 156 -10.59 -7.09 -21.05
C ARG A 156 -10.73 -5.57 -20.91
N GLY A 157 -9.62 -4.97 -20.42
CA GLY A 157 -8.71 -4.13 -21.21
C GLY A 157 -9.09 -2.67 -21.47
N ILE A 158 -8.12 -1.76 -21.32
CA ILE A 158 -7.74 -0.73 -22.31
C ILE A 158 -6.53 0.05 -21.75
N CYS A 159 -5.42 -0.04 -22.48
CA CYS A 159 -4.30 0.88 -22.45
C CYS A 159 -4.69 2.16 -23.21
N GLY A 160 -4.25 3.33 -22.75
CA GLY A 160 -4.37 4.59 -23.47
C GLY A 160 -3.01 5.26 -23.64
N ASP A 161 -2.48 5.18 -24.86
CA ASP A 161 -1.36 5.97 -25.41
C ASP A 161 -1.82 7.39 -25.82
N GLN A 162 -0.90 8.36 -25.74
CA GLN A 162 -0.67 9.45 -26.73
C GLN A 162 0.54 10.28 -26.23
N GLN A 163 1.78 10.16 -26.75
CA GLN A 163 2.37 10.51 -28.06
C GLN A 163 2.39 12.01 -28.45
N GLY A 164 3.62 12.51 -28.65
CA GLY A 164 4.00 13.68 -29.47
C GLY A 164 5.40 14.18 -29.09
N GLY A 165 6.44 14.25 -29.92
CA GLY A 165 6.57 13.97 -31.34
C GLY A 165 8.04 14.03 -31.83
N CYS A 166 8.28 13.27 -32.91
CA CYS A 166 9.12 13.50 -34.10
C CYS A 166 10.55 14.09 -34.08
N ARG A 167 11.48 13.23 -34.53
CA ARG A 167 12.40 13.31 -35.71
C ARG A 167 13.64 14.23 -35.76
N GLY A 168 14.74 13.59 -36.17
CA GLY A 168 15.88 14.11 -36.96
C GLY A 168 17.22 13.79 -36.29
N GLY A 169 18.22 13.11 -36.84
CA GLY A 169 18.52 12.67 -38.20
C GLY A 169 20.04 12.88 -38.46
N GLY A 170 20.78 11.82 -38.78
CA GLY A 170 22.17 11.83 -39.27
C GLY A 170 23.26 12.02 -38.19
N GLY A 171 24.42 11.38 -38.20
CA GLY A 171 25.10 10.52 -39.16
C GLY A 171 26.60 10.54 -38.82
N GLY A 172 27.33 9.47 -39.14
CA GLY A 172 28.79 9.52 -39.29
C GLY A 172 29.63 8.84 -38.20
N SER A 173 30.01 7.59 -38.48
CA SER A 173 31.18 6.91 -37.91
C SER A 173 32.46 7.57 -38.39
N VAL A 174 33.45 7.77 -37.51
CA VAL A 174 34.88 7.67 -37.87
C VAL A 174 35.66 7.20 -36.64
N HIS A 175 36.07 5.93 -36.64
CA HIS A 175 37.22 5.45 -35.88
C HIS A 175 38.36 5.31 -36.90
N ILE A 176 39.44 6.05 -36.71
CA ILE A 176 40.73 5.78 -37.36
C ILE A 176 41.72 5.51 -36.23
N MET A 177 42.59 4.54 -36.50
CA MET A 177 43.75 4.10 -35.70
C MET A 177 44.63 5.24 -35.22
#